data_AF-E9LHG8-F1
#
_entry.id   AF-E9LHG8-F1
#
_cell.length_a   1.000
_cell.length_b   1.000
_cell.length_c   1.000
_cell.angle_alpha   90.00
_cell.angle_beta   90.00
_cell.angle_gamma   90.00
#
_symmetry.space_group_name_H-M   'P 1'
#
loop_
_entity.id
_entity.type
_entity.pdbx_description
1 polymer ?
#
loop_
_entity_poly.entity_id
_entity_poly.type
_entity_poly.pdbx_seq_one_letter_code
_entity_poly.pdbx_strand_id
1 'polypeptide(L)' 'TMADLKGTLLTMAQKIFGDRFDIRLRPSYFPFTEPSVELTSPAL' A
#
# COMPACT_ATOMS: atom_id res chain seq x y z
N THR A 1 10.21 3.34 8.04
CA THR A 1 8.96 3.49 8.83
C THR A 1 7.79 2.96 8.03
N MET A 2 6.61 2.77 8.63
CA MET A 2 5.41 2.37 7.87
C MET A 2 4.97 3.45 6.86
N ALA A 3 5.30 4.72 7.11
CA ALA A 3 5.11 5.80 6.14
C ALA A 3 5.98 5.63 4.89
N ASP A 4 7.25 5.24 5.05
CA ASP A 4 8.16 5.00 3.92
C ASP A 4 7.69 3.82 3.05
N LEU A 5 7.19 2.75 3.68
CA LEU A 5 6.60 1.62 2.97
C LEU A 5 5.37 2.06 2.15
N LYS A 6 4.45 2.82 2.76
CA LYS A 6 3.30 3.39 2.06
C LYS A 6 3.73 4.25 0.87
N GLY A 7 4.71 5.15 1.06
CA GLY A 7 5.21 6.01 -0.01
C GLY A 7 5.82 5.23 -1.17
N THR A 8 6.57 4.17 -0.86
CA THR A 8 7.18 3.29 -1.86
C THR A 8 6.11 2.58 -2.70
N LEU A 9 5.12 1.98 -2.03
CA LEU A 9 4.03 1.28 -2.69
C LEU A 9 3.14 2.21 -3.52
N LEU A 10 2.84 3.42 -3.03
CA LEU A 10 2.09 4.44 -3.77
C LEU A 10 2.84 4.86 -5.03
N THR A 11 4.15 5.15 -4.91
CA THR A 11 5.00 5.54 -6.05
C THR A 11 5.05 4.42 -7.10
N MET A 12 5.17 3.16 -6.67
CA MET A 12 5.13 2.01 -7.57
C MET A 12 3.78 1.92 -8.28
N ALA A 13 2.68 2.04 -7.55
CA ALA A 13 1.33 1.95 -8.11
C ALA A 13 1.05 3.07 -9.13
N GLN A 14 1.45 4.31 -8.82
CA GLN A 14 1.28 5.45 -9.75
C GLN A 14 2.10 5.27 -11.04
N LYS A 15 3.30 4.69 -10.97
CA LYS A 15 4.10 4.38 -12.17
C LYS A 15 3.47 3.31 -13.06
N ILE A 16 2.68 2.40 -12.49
CA ILE A 16 2.05 1.28 -13.22
C ILE A 16 0.66 1.68 -13.73
N PHE A 17 -0.13 2.37 -12.91
CA PHE A 17 -1.57 2.62 -13.15
C PHE A 17 -1.91 4.09 -13.43
N GLY A 18 -0.92 5.00 -13.34
CA GLY A 18 -1.06 6.43 -13.59
C GLY A 18 -1.09 7.29 -12.32
N ASP A 19 -0.75 8.57 -12.47
CA ASP A 19 -0.48 9.49 -11.34
C ASP A 19 -1.66 9.72 -10.38
N ARG A 20 -2.89 9.46 -10.85
CA ARG A 20 -4.11 9.60 -10.03
C ARG A 20 -4.47 8.33 -9.25
N PHE A 21 -3.72 7.25 -9.44
CA PHE A 21 -3.97 6.00 -8.72
C PHE A 21 -3.59 6.18 -7.24
N ASP A 22 -4.46 5.68 -6.36
CA ASP A 22 -4.28 5.76 -4.91
C ASP A 22 -4.34 4.35 -4.29
N ILE A 23 -3.80 4.21 -3.09
CA ILE A 23 -3.71 2.94 -2.37
C ILE A 23 -4.27 3.08 -0.95
N ARG A 24 -4.90 2.02 -0.47
CA ARG A 24 -5.35 1.88 0.92
C ARG A 24 -4.60 0.72 1.57
N LEU A 25 -4.01 0.99 2.73
CA LEU A 25 -3.41 -0.04 3.58
C LEU A 25 -4.40 -0.40 4.68
N ARG A 26 -4.80 -1.67 4.73
CA ARG A 26 -5.69 -2.21 5.76
C ARG A 26 -4.90 -3.10 6.70
N PRO A 27 -5.09 -3.01 8.03
CA PRO A 27 -4.52 -3.99 8.95
C PRO A 27 -4.88 -5.42 8.53
N SER A 28 -3.89 -6.30 8.59
CA SER A 28 -4.04 -7.73 8.31
C SER A 28 -3.05 -8.51 9.19
N TYR A 29 -3.04 -9.83 9.09
CA TYR A 29 -2.10 -10.68 9.80
C TYR A 29 -1.25 -11.49 8.81
N PHE A 30 0.06 -11.32 8.89
CA PHE A 30 1.04 -12.16 8.22
C PHE A 30 2.09 -12.62 9.26
N PRO A 31 2.45 -13.91 9.31
CA PRO A 31 3.23 -14.49 10.40
C PRO A 31 4.68 -13.99 10.52
N PHE A 32 5.14 -13.15 9.59
CA PHE A 32 6.52 -12.67 9.49
C PHE A 32 6.63 -11.13 9.42
N THR A 33 5.54 -10.38 9.59
CA THR A 33 5.57 -8.91 9.59
C THR A 33 4.73 -8.29 10.71
N GLU A 34 5.29 -7.31 11.42
CA GLU A 34 4.59 -6.53 12.43
C GLU A 34 5.02 -5.06 12.37
N PRO A 35 4.10 -4.09 12.17
CA PRO A 35 2.68 -4.26 11.87
C PRO A 35 2.44 -4.78 10.44
N SER A 36 1.39 -5.59 10.28
CA SER A 36 0.98 -6.20 9.01
C SER A 36 -0.15 -5.42 8.33
N VAL A 37 -0.04 -5.24 7.01
CA VAL A 37 -1.07 -4.56 6.20
C VAL A 37 -1.26 -5.24 4.84
N GLU A 38 -2.49 -5.22 4.35
CA GLU A 38 -2.88 -5.59 2.99
C GLU A 38 -3.11 -4.31 2.16
N LEU A 39 -2.67 -4.32 0.90
CA LEU A 39 -2.86 -3.21 -0.04
C LEU A 39 -4.11 -3.44 -0.88
N THR A 40 -5.00 -2.45 -0.91
CA THR A 40 -6.20 -2.45 -1.76
C THR A 40 -6.32 -1.13 -2.52
N SER A 41 -7.01 -1.13 -3.67
CA SER A 41 -7.44 0.11 -4.31
C SER A 41 -8.63 0.70 -3.54
N PRO A 42 -8.74 2.03 -3.36
CA PRO A 42 -9.94 2.65 -2.78
C PRO A 42 -11.16 2.61 -3.71
N ALA A 43 -10.95 2.34 -5.01
CA ALA A 43 -12.01 2.28 -6.02
C ALA A 43 -12.71 0.91 -6.09
N LEU A 44 -12.32 -0.04 -5.24
CA LEU A 44 -12.88 -1.39 -5.11
C LEU A 44 -13.44 -1.62 -3.70
#